data_AF-A0A5E7F8Y7-F1
#
_entry.id   AF-A0A5E7F8Y7-F1
#
_cell.length_a   1.000
_cell.length_b   1.000
_cell.length_c   1.000
_cell.angle_alpha   90.00
_cell.angle_beta   90.00
_cell.angle_gamma   90.00
#
_symmetry.space_group_name_H-M   'P 1'
#
loop_
_entity.id
_entity.type
_entity.pdbx_description
1 polymer ?
#
loop_
_entity_poly.entity_id
_entity_poly.type
_entity_poly.pdbx_seq_one_letter_code
_entity_poly.pdbx_strand_id
1 'polypeptide(L)'
;MIARFHNPVDTRFGWGSLQELASLTEHQAVALVTFPEARALGLVDRLQDLLGDRLVYVIEDVQPNPDVAHLRGTYERFWQEAGECHAVIAVGGGSAIDTAKALIVGTESSRFDELLSLSQVSRSNDQRRSVNLNKQISSSVSMMCGEYTQWLLPAFQTVASTR
;
A
#
# COMPACT_ATOMS: atom_id res chain seq x y z
N MET A 1 28.16 16.25 22.35
CA MET A 1 27.32 16.52 21.16
C MET A 1 26.02 15.76 21.34
N ILE A 2 24.85 16.41 21.24
CA ILE A 2 23.55 15.76 21.43
C ILE A 2 22.90 15.54 20.07
N ALA A 3 22.54 14.29 19.76
CA ALA A 3 21.74 13.93 18.59
C ALA A 3 20.36 13.41 19.04
N ARG A 4 19.31 13.77 18.30
CA ARG A 4 17.94 13.31 18.52
C ARG A 4 17.42 12.64 17.25
N PHE A 5 16.95 11.41 17.37
CA PHE A 5 16.30 10.64 16.31
C PHE A 5 14.86 10.34 16.74
N HIS A 6 13.89 10.57 15.86
CA HIS A 6 12.46 10.30 16.09
C HIS A 6 11.83 9.77 14.80
N ASN A 7 11.26 8.58 14.84
CA ASN A 7 10.49 7.98 13.77
C ASN A 7 9.07 7.70 14.30
N PRO A 8 8.02 8.35 13.78
CA PRO A 8 6.65 8.18 14.27
C PRO A 8 5.96 6.89 13.78
N VAL A 9 6.60 6.10 12.91
CA VAL A 9 5.98 4.90 12.32
C VAL A 9 6.05 3.72 13.30
N ASP A 10 4.90 3.16 13.68
CA ASP A 10 4.83 1.86 14.38
C ASP A 10 5.38 0.77 13.47
N THR A 11 6.53 0.20 13.85
CA THR A 11 7.28 -0.76 13.05
C THR A 11 7.24 -2.12 13.73
N ARG A 12 6.46 -3.04 13.17
CA ARG A 12 6.36 -4.44 13.63
C ARG A 12 7.10 -5.35 12.67
N PHE A 13 8.04 -6.13 13.19
CA PHE A 13 8.87 -7.04 12.41
C PHE A 13 8.98 -8.39 13.10
N GLY A 14 9.23 -9.44 12.31
CA GLY A 14 9.35 -10.81 12.80
C GLY A 14 8.37 -11.75 12.13
N TRP A 15 8.64 -13.05 12.28
CA TRP A 15 7.80 -14.10 11.74
C TRP A 15 6.37 -13.95 12.28
N GLY A 16 5.39 -14.00 11.38
CA GLY A 16 3.98 -13.90 11.74
C GLY A 16 3.46 -12.48 12.02
N SER A 17 4.26 -11.44 11.81
CA SER A 17 3.82 -10.05 11.99
C SER A 17 2.60 -9.69 11.12
N LEU A 18 2.37 -10.39 10.01
CA LEU A 18 1.19 -10.23 9.17
C LEU A 18 -0.12 -10.46 9.97
N GLN A 19 -0.11 -11.37 10.96
CA GLN A 19 -1.31 -11.69 11.75
C GLN A 19 -1.78 -10.49 12.59
N GLU A 20 -0.88 -9.57 12.94
CA GLU A 20 -1.19 -8.34 13.66
C GLU A 20 -2.13 -7.41 12.88
N LEU A 21 -2.22 -7.56 11.54
CA LEU A 21 -3.17 -6.78 10.74
C LEU A 21 -4.61 -6.97 11.23
N ALA A 22 -4.97 -8.15 11.74
CA ALA A 22 -6.31 -8.41 12.23
C ALA A 22 -6.67 -7.53 13.43
N SER A 23 -5.76 -7.29 14.38
CA SER A 23 -6.02 -6.40 15.52
C SER A 23 -5.87 -4.92 15.13
N LEU A 24 -4.90 -4.60 14.28
CA LEU A 24 -4.64 -3.23 13.82
C LEU A 24 -5.76 -2.61 12.99
N THR A 25 -6.54 -3.45 12.32
CA THR A 25 -7.64 -3.03 11.43
C THR A 25 -8.99 -3.43 12.00
N GLU A 26 -9.07 -3.65 13.32
CA GLU A 26 -10.34 -3.95 13.97
C GLU A 26 -11.36 -2.84 13.71
N HIS A 27 -12.56 -3.22 13.28
CA HIS A 27 -13.64 -2.29 12.89
C HIS A 27 -13.32 -1.32 11.72
N GLN A 28 -12.23 -1.54 10.99
CA GLN A 28 -11.86 -0.72 9.83
C GLN A 28 -12.21 -1.44 8.53
N ALA A 29 -12.95 -0.76 7.65
CA ALA A 29 -12.96 -1.09 6.23
C ALA A 29 -11.61 -0.71 5.62
N VAL A 30 -10.94 -1.66 4.95
CA VAL A 30 -9.59 -1.52 4.43
C VAL A 30 -9.50 -1.83 2.94
N ALA A 31 -8.63 -1.12 2.24
CA ALA A 31 -8.27 -1.41 0.86
C ALA A 31 -6.85 -2.01 0.81
N LEU A 32 -6.65 -3.00 -0.06
CA LEU A 32 -5.34 -3.61 -0.33
C LEU A 32 -4.73 -3.03 -1.62
N VAL A 33 -3.45 -2.70 -1.57
CA VAL A 33 -2.61 -2.34 -2.72
C VAL A 33 -1.48 -3.34 -2.82
N THR A 34 -1.41 -4.06 -3.93
CA THR A 34 -0.41 -5.11 -4.17
C THR A 34 -0.04 -5.24 -5.64
N PHE A 35 0.77 -6.23 -5.97
CA PHE A 35 1.38 -6.46 -7.28
C PHE A 35 0.72 -7.66 -8.01
N PRO A 36 0.83 -7.75 -9.35
CA PRO A 36 0.08 -8.72 -10.16
C PRO A 36 0.24 -10.18 -9.74
N GLU A 37 1.44 -10.55 -9.30
CA GLU A 37 1.77 -11.92 -8.93
C GLU A 37 1.20 -12.31 -7.54
N ALA A 38 0.75 -11.36 -6.72
CA ALA A 38 0.32 -11.60 -5.34
C ALA A 38 -0.79 -12.65 -5.25
N ARG A 39 -1.75 -12.64 -6.18
CA ARG A 39 -2.83 -13.63 -6.20
C ARG A 39 -2.32 -15.03 -6.54
N ALA A 40 -1.47 -15.15 -7.55
CA ALA A 40 -0.86 -16.43 -7.95
C ALA A 40 0.01 -17.03 -6.83
N LEU A 41 0.56 -16.18 -5.96
CA LEU A 41 1.32 -16.57 -4.77
C LEU A 41 0.44 -16.92 -3.56
N GLY A 42 -0.89 -16.83 -3.66
CA GLY A 42 -1.83 -17.05 -2.56
C GLY A 42 -1.82 -15.95 -1.49
N LEU A 43 -1.14 -14.82 -1.73
CA LEU A 43 -1.04 -13.73 -0.78
C LEU A 43 -2.37 -12.99 -0.62
N VAL A 44 -3.08 -12.77 -1.72
CA VAL A 44 -4.38 -12.09 -1.69
C VAL A 44 -5.40 -12.92 -0.92
N ASP A 45 -5.45 -14.23 -1.18
CA ASP A 45 -6.37 -15.15 -0.50
C ASP A 45 -6.07 -15.20 1.01
N ARG A 46 -4.79 -15.27 1.40
CA ARG A 46 -4.39 -15.19 2.82
C ARG A 46 -4.82 -13.89 3.50
N LEU A 47 -4.77 -12.76 2.80
CA LEU A 47 -5.21 -11.47 3.32
C LEU A 47 -6.74 -11.38 3.40
N GLN A 48 -7.44 -11.96 2.42
CA GLN A 48 -8.89 -12.09 2.43
C GLN A 48 -9.34 -12.95 3.63
N ASP A 49 -8.69 -14.08 3.88
CA ASP A 49 -8.98 -14.94 5.05
C ASP A 49 -8.72 -14.21 6.38
N LEU A 50 -7.65 -13.41 6.45
CA LEU A 50 -7.26 -12.69 7.66
C LEU A 50 -8.17 -11.50 7.97
N LEU A 51 -8.58 -10.76 6.93
CA LEU A 51 -9.31 -9.51 7.08
C LEU A 51 -10.83 -9.73 7.00
N GLY A 52 -11.29 -10.75 6.27
CA GLY A 52 -12.70 -11.03 6.02
C GLY A 52 -13.40 -9.87 5.32
N ASP A 53 -14.64 -9.59 5.72
CA ASP A 53 -15.49 -8.52 5.18
C ASP A 53 -14.89 -7.11 5.33
N ARG A 54 -13.83 -6.95 6.13
CA ARG A 54 -13.10 -5.68 6.24
C ARG A 54 -12.35 -5.33 4.98
N LEU A 55 -11.89 -6.31 4.21
CA LEU A 55 -11.18 -6.05 2.96
C LEU A 55 -12.20 -5.69 1.87
N VAL A 56 -12.49 -4.40 1.76
CA VAL A 56 -13.57 -3.88 0.91
C VAL A 56 -13.13 -3.57 -0.52
N TYR A 57 -11.83 -3.48 -0.77
CA TYR A 57 -11.29 -3.13 -2.08
C TYR A 57 -9.88 -3.69 -2.29
N VAL A 58 -9.56 -4.11 -3.51
CA VAL A 58 -8.24 -4.68 -3.86
C VAL A 58 -7.73 -4.08 -5.17
N ILE A 59 -6.53 -3.53 -5.12
CA ILE A 59 -5.73 -3.11 -6.28
C ILE A 59 -4.58 -4.09 -6.39
N GLU A 60 -4.62 -4.95 -7.40
CA GLU A 60 -3.64 -6.01 -7.61
C GLU A 60 -2.73 -5.78 -8.83
N ASP A 61 -2.93 -4.72 -9.60
CA ASP A 61 -2.25 -4.49 -10.87
C ASP A 61 -1.09 -3.49 -10.79
N VAL A 62 -0.59 -3.16 -9.58
CA VAL A 62 0.49 -2.18 -9.41
C VAL A 62 1.78 -2.65 -10.05
N GLN A 63 2.14 -1.98 -11.15
CA GLN A 63 3.39 -2.23 -11.87
C GLN A 63 4.59 -1.53 -11.20
N PRO A 64 5.81 -2.08 -11.36
CA PRO A 64 7.03 -1.33 -11.08
C PRO A 64 7.08 -0.05 -11.93
N ASN A 65 7.41 1.09 -11.29
CA ASN A 65 7.45 2.41 -11.93
C ASN A 65 6.15 2.74 -12.72
N PRO A 66 4.98 2.80 -12.05
CA PRO A 66 3.74 3.08 -12.75
C PRO A 66 3.82 4.46 -13.39
N ASP A 67 3.37 4.56 -14.64
CA ASP A 67 3.27 5.86 -15.28
C ASP A 67 2.14 6.70 -14.65
N VAL A 68 2.18 8.00 -14.94
CA VAL A 68 1.22 8.97 -14.41
C VAL A 68 -0.22 8.66 -14.84
N ALA A 69 -0.40 8.07 -16.03
CA ALA A 69 -1.72 7.76 -16.56
C ALA A 69 -2.37 6.57 -15.83
N HIS A 70 -1.59 5.53 -15.55
CA HIS A 70 -2.01 4.39 -14.75
C HIS A 70 -2.36 4.83 -13.33
N LEU A 71 -1.46 5.55 -12.66
CA LEU A 71 -1.70 6.02 -11.28
C LEU A 71 -2.94 6.93 -11.19
N ARG A 72 -3.16 7.79 -12.18
CA ARG A 72 -4.37 8.62 -12.29
C ARG A 72 -5.64 7.79 -12.34
N GLY A 73 -5.68 6.79 -13.22
CA GLY A 73 -6.85 5.90 -13.35
C GLY A 73 -7.11 5.14 -12.05
N THR A 74 -6.07 4.62 -11.42
CA THR A 74 -6.15 3.90 -10.15
C THR A 74 -6.64 4.81 -9.02
N TYR A 75 -6.14 6.04 -8.92
CA TYR A 75 -6.55 7.02 -7.91
C TYR A 75 -8.03 7.39 -8.04
N GLU A 76 -8.47 7.75 -9.25
CA GLU A 76 -9.85 8.20 -9.48
C GLU A 76 -10.84 7.06 -9.23
N ARG A 77 -10.51 5.85 -9.68
CA ARG A 77 -11.33 4.65 -9.41
C ARG A 77 -11.40 4.33 -7.92
N PHE A 78 -10.26 4.37 -7.23
CA PHE A 78 -10.20 4.14 -5.80
C PHE A 78 -11.09 5.11 -5.01
N TRP A 79 -11.06 6.41 -5.33
CA TRP A 79 -11.90 7.38 -4.61
C TRP A 79 -13.39 7.26 -4.95
N GLN A 80 -13.74 6.76 -6.14
CA GLN A 80 -15.12 6.46 -6.50
C GLN A 80 -15.68 5.22 -5.80
N GLU A 81 -14.89 4.15 -5.71
CA GLU A 81 -15.36 2.84 -5.24
C GLU A 81 -15.07 2.57 -3.77
N ALA A 82 -13.96 3.11 -3.24
CA ALA A 82 -13.45 2.85 -1.91
C ALA A 82 -13.02 4.14 -1.17
N GLY A 83 -13.57 5.29 -1.57
CA GLY A 83 -13.33 6.60 -0.95
C GLY A 83 -13.57 6.61 0.56
N GLU A 84 -14.54 5.82 1.03
CA GLU A 84 -14.93 5.73 2.45
C GLU A 84 -14.14 4.69 3.26
N CYS A 85 -13.15 3.99 2.67
CA CYS A 85 -12.32 3.07 3.45
C CYS A 85 -11.49 3.82 4.50
N HIS A 86 -11.28 3.21 5.67
CA HIS A 86 -10.59 3.82 6.80
C HIS A 86 -9.07 3.72 6.68
N ALA A 87 -8.58 2.64 6.06
CA ALA A 87 -7.15 2.39 5.90
C ALA A 87 -6.81 1.80 4.53
N VAL A 88 -5.56 2.00 4.12
CA VAL A 88 -4.96 1.36 2.95
C VAL A 88 -3.77 0.52 3.42
N ILE A 89 -3.79 -0.76 3.07
CA ILE A 89 -2.73 -1.73 3.35
C ILE A 89 -1.92 -1.91 2.06
N ALA A 90 -0.62 -1.62 2.12
CA ALA A 90 0.29 -1.88 1.01
C ALA A 90 1.07 -3.17 1.27
N VAL A 91 1.03 -4.13 0.34
CA VAL A 91 1.83 -5.36 0.40
C VAL A 91 2.60 -5.52 -0.89
N GLY A 92 3.92 -5.31 -0.82
CA GLY A 92 4.82 -5.37 -1.97
C GLY A 92 6.07 -4.53 -1.75
N GLY A 93 6.76 -4.20 -2.84
CA GLY A 93 7.91 -3.30 -2.83
C GLY A 93 7.53 -1.80 -2.83
N GLY A 94 8.50 -0.95 -3.17
CA GLY A 94 8.34 0.51 -3.18
C GLY A 94 7.16 1.01 -4.02
N SER A 95 6.88 0.39 -5.18
CA SER A 95 5.77 0.79 -6.04
C SER A 95 4.40 0.61 -5.39
N ALA A 96 4.15 -0.50 -4.67
CA ALA A 96 2.89 -0.69 -3.94
C ALA A 96 2.74 0.34 -2.80
N ILE A 97 3.84 0.60 -2.08
CA ILE A 97 3.88 1.58 -0.99
C ILE A 97 3.62 2.99 -1.51
N ASP A 98 4.26 3.39 -2.61
CA ASP A 98 4.12 4.73 -3.16
C ASP A 98 2.76 4.94 -3.83
N THR A 99 2.20 3.92 -4.48
CA THR A 99 0.79 3.94 -4.91
C THR A 99 -0.13 4.14 -3.72
N ALA A 100 0.01 3.36 -2.64
CA ALA A 100 -0.83 3.51 -1.45
C ALA A 100 -0.72 4.92 -0.82
N LYS A 101 0.48 5.50 -0.78
CA LYS A 101 0.67 6.89 -0.31
C LYS A 101 -0.09 7.89 -1.16
N ALA A 102 -0.13 7.72 -2.49
CA ALA A 102 -0.89 8.58 -3.37
C ALA A 102 -2.41 8.44 -3.09
N LEU A 103 -2.89 7.22 -2.87
CA LEU A 103 -4.31 6.93 -2.65
C LEU A 103 -4.89 7.50 -1.35
N ILE A 104 -4.09 7.58 -0.28
CA ILE A 104 -4.59 8.11 1.02
C ILE A 104 -4.78 9.63 1.02
N VAL A 105 -4.25 10.34 0.03
CA VAL A 105 -4.37 11.79 -0.07
C VAL A 105 -5.73 12.11 -0.70
N GLY A 106 -6.67 12.59 0.11
CA GLY A 106 -7.97 13.05 -0.37
C GLY A 106 -7.90 14.45 -0.97
N THR A 107 -8.47 14.60 -2.16
CA THR A 107 -8.68 15.87 -2.87
C THR A 107 -10.16 16.22 -2.88
N GLU A 108 -10.53 17.51 -2.91
CA GLU A 108 -11.93 17.93 -2.86
C GLU A 108 -12.76 17.32 -4.00
N SER A 109 -12.16 17.24 -5.19
CA SER A 109 -12.82 16.74 -6.39
C SER A 109 -12.57 15.26 -6.68
N SER A 110 -11.81 14.56 -5.82
CA SER A 110 -11.30 13.20 -6.11
C SER A 110 -10.57 13.07 -7.46
N ARG A 111 -9.94 14.17 -7.93
CA ARG A 111 -9.19 14.21 -9.21
C ARG A 111 -7.70 14.13 -8.98
N PHE A 112 -7.01 13.34 -9.80
CA PHE A 112 -5.56 13.18 -9.68
C PHE A 112 -4.76 14.44 -10.03
N ASP A 113 -5.28 15.33 -10.88
CA ASP A 113 -4.60 16.61 -11.19
C ASP A 113 -4.50 17.52 -9.97
N GLU A 114 -5.49 17.47 -9.09
CA GLU A 114 -5.47 18.21 -7.83
C GLU A 114 -4.37 17.67 -6.92
N LEU A 115 -4.22 16.34 -6.83
CA LEU A 115 -3.12 15.69 -6.13
C LEU A 115 -1.74 16.11 -6.69
N LEU A 116 -1.58 16.11 -8.02
CA LEU A 116 -0.35 16.59 -8.65
C LEU A 116 -0.06 18.05 -8.31
N SER A 117 -1.09 18.91 -8.31
CA SER A 117 -0.92 20.32 -7.96
C SER A 117 -0.40 20.52 -6.53
N LEU A 118 -0.86 19.72 -5.57
CA LEU A 118 -0.38 19.73 -4.18
C LEU A 118 1.09 19.30 -4.07
N SER A 119 1.50 18.33 -4.89
CA SER A 119 2.90 17.86 -4.92
C SER A 119 3.88 18.89 -5.51
N GLN A 120 3.41 19.72 -6.45
CA GLN A 120 4.19 20.79 -7.06
C GLN A 120 4.26 22.02 -6.15
N VAL A 121 3.16 22.38 -5.47
CA VAL A 121 3.12 23.49 -4.51
C VAL A 121 4.04 23.22 -3.32
N SER A 122 4.21 21.97 -2.89
CA SER A 122 5.14 21.63 -1.81
C SER A 122 6.62 21.91 -2.14
N ARG A 123 6.95 22.18 -3.43
CA ARG A 123 8.30 22.62 -3.85
C ARG A 123 8.47 24.14 -3.88
N SER A 124 7.39 24.91 -3.79
CA SER A 124 7.39 26.38 -3.73
C SER A 124 6.68 26.82 -2.46
N ASN A 125 7.46 27.18 -1.44
CA ASN A 125 6.99 27.64 -0.12
C ASN A 125 5.69 28.47 -0.17
N ASP A 126 4.80 28.18 0.79
CA ASP A 126 3.70 29.03 1.27
C ASP A 126 2.31 28.80 0.66
N GLN A 127 1.64 27.69 1.06
CA GLN A 127 0.18 27.63 1.31
C GLN A 127 -0.20 26.25 1.88
N ARG A 128 -0.59 26.19 3.17
CA ARG A 128 -1.27 25.01 3.73
C ARG A 128 -2.71 24.99 3.20
N ARG A 129 -2.92 24.33 2.05
CA ARG A 129 -4.28 23.87 1.68
C ARG A 129 -4.64 22.69 2.59
N SER A 130 -5.86 22.69 3.12
CA SER A 130 -6.37 21.58 3.92
C SER A 130 -6.49 20.36 3.02
N VAL A 131 -5.64 19.36 3.24
CA VAL A 131 -5.75 18.06 2.60
C VAL A 131 -6.49 17.14 3.57
N ASN A 132 -7.56 16.49 3.11
CA ASN A 132 -8.24 15.49 3.91
C ASN A 132 -7.36 14.23 3.99
N LEU A 133 -6.58 14.14 5.07
CA LEU A 133 -5.79 12.96 5.46
C LEU A 133 -6.59 12.16 6.49
N ASN A 134 -7.78 11.70 6.13
CA ASN A 134 -8.63 10.91 7.03
C ASN A 134 -8.28 9.41 7.00
N LYS A 135 -7.39 8.98 6.08
CA LYS A 135 -6.99 7.58 5.94
C LYS A 135 -5.62 7.36 6.57
N GLN A 136 -5.53 6.36 7.44
CA GLN A 136 -4.26 5.92 8.00
C GLN A 136 -3.61 4.89 7.06
N ILE A 137 -2.30 5.02 6.83
CA ILE A 137 -1.51 3.87 6.37
C ILE A 137 -1.30 3.00 7.59
N SER A 138 -2.21 2.05 7.81
CA SER A 138 -2.04 1.07 8.87
C SER A 138 -0.93 0.13 8.40
N SER A 139 0.27 0.33 8.96
CA SER A 139 1.51 -0.39 8.68
C SER A 139 2.07 -0.23 7.26
N SER A 140 3.24 0.42 7.18
CA SER A 140 4.24 -0.10 6.25
C SER A 140 4.62 -1.46 6.79
N VAL A 141 3.92 -2.53 6.41
CA VAL A 141 4.51 -3.87 6.45
C VAL A 141 5.60 -3.85 5.38
N SER A 142 6.72 -3.22 5.71
CA SER A 142 7.97 -3.44 5.01
C SER A 142 8.39 -4.83 5.42
N MET A 143 7.82 -5.84 4.74
CA MET A 143 8.42 -7.17 4.73
C MET A 143 9.78 -6.98 4.07
N MET A 144 10.81 -6.79 4.90
CA MET A 144 12.15 -7.13 4.47
C MET A 144 12.10 -8.62 4.15
N CYS A 145 12.20 -8.89 2.86
CA CYS A 145 12.05 -10.15 2.16
C CYS A 145 12.95 -11.25 2.77
N GLY A 146 12.50 -11.87 3.87
CA GLY A 146 13.11 -13.08 4.45
C GLY A 146 12.25 -14.32 4.27
N GLU A 147 10.92 -14.14 4.17
CA GLU A 147 9.97 -15.25 4.02
C GLU A 147 9.75 -15.65 2.56
N TYR A 148 9.83 -14.73 1.58
CA TYR A 148 9.65 -15.05 0.15
C TYR A 148 10.68 -16.05 -0.38
N THR A 149 11.87 -16.09 0.20
CA THR A 149 12.93 -17.03 -0.18
C THR A 149 12.50 -18.49 -0.01
N GLN A 150 11.68 -18.82 1.00
CA GLN A 150 11.26 -20.20 1.26
C GLN A 150 10.12 -20.68 0.37
N TRP A 151 9.27 -19.76 -0.12
CA TRP A 151 8.15 -20.06 -1.01
C TRP A 151 8.52 -20.06 -2.50
N LEU A 152 9.52 -19.26 -2.91
CA LEU A 152 10.02 -19.20 -4.30
C LEU A 152 11.16 -20.20 -4.59
N LEU A 153 11.76 -20.81 -3.58
CA LEU A 153 12.84 -21.80 -3.74
C LEU A 153 12.47 -22.98 -4.67
N PRO A 154 11.28 -23.60 -4.59
CA PRO A 154 10.89 -24.67 -5.51
C PRO A 154 10.69 -24.18 -6.96
N ALA A 155 10.17 -22.97 -7.13
CA ALA A 155 9.90 -22.37 -8.45
C ALA A 155 11.21 -21.95 -9.16
N PHE A 156 12.20 -21.45 -8.42
CA PHE A 156 13.51 -21.08 -8.96
C PHE A 156 14.41 -22.28 -9.27
N GLN A 157 14.32 -23.37 -8.49
CA GLN A 157 15.08 -24.60 -8.77
C GLN A 157 14.64 -25.28 -10.08
N THR A 158 13.37 -25.13 -10.46
CA THR A 158 12.84 -25.68 -11.72
C THR A 158 13.36 -24.94 -12.96
N VAL A 159 13.62 -23.63 -12.86
CA VAL A 159 14.21 -22.83 -13.96
C VAL A 159 15.72 -23.01 -14.05
N ALA A 160 16.40 -23.34 -12.94
CA ALA A 160 17.85 -23.54 -12.91
C ALA A 160 18.32 -24.92 -13.41
N SER A 161 17.44 -25.93 -13.56
CA SER A 161 17.83 -27.27 -14.05
C SER A 161 17.57 -27.52 -15.55
N THR A 162 17.20 -26.48 -16.31
CA THR A 162 17.00 -26.57 -17.78
C THR A 162 18.03 -25.76 -18.57
N ARG A 163 19.24 -25.59 -18.03
CA ARG A 163 20.44 -25.20 -18.78
C ARG A 163 21.63 -26.05 -18.36
#